data_AF-A0A970XEA8-F1
#
_entry.id   AF-A0A970XEA8-F1
#
_cell.length_a   1.000
_cell.length_b   1.000
_cell.length_c   1.000
_cell.angle_alpha   90.00
_cell.angle_beta   90.00
_cell.angle_gamma   90.00
#
_symmetry.space_group_name_H-M   'P 1'
#
loop_
_entity.id
_entity.type
_entity.pdbx_description
1 polymer ?
#
loop_
_entity_poly.entity_id
_entity_poly.type
_entity_poly.pdbx_seq_one_letter_code
_entity_poly.pdbx_strand_id
1 'polypeptide(L)'
;DGDIAVGSVKAIEAGVLDSPFSINIYPRDLCMGARDLEGACRYIDYGNLPIPEEVRKYNDEKIKERETFEGTKLNFKASMADFWCLSQGKAIGTFDKDGDDLEDKLEMKRVPTVVTGTCGVDAHVIGTKIISRSLKESGFNVVALGAQTPAEEFIKAAQETDADAMMITSLYGMAEMDLQGFRDKCVEAGIGDILLYIGGILGVGTRVFEEDKATFKKLGFDRVYPPESDVKKSIRDLVEDLTKRGKI
;
A
#
# COMPACT_ATOMS: atom_id res chain seq x y z
N ASP A 1 32.54 -9.30 -16.07
CA ASP A 1 32.83 -8.79 -17.43
C ASP A 1 32.82 -7.26 -17.49
N GLY A 2 32.24 -6.56 -16.50
CA GLY A 2 32.09 -5.10 -16.55
C GLY A 2 30.83 -4.66 -17.27
N ASP A 3 29.93 -5.61 -17.58
CA ASP A 3 28.63 -5.33 -18.17
C ASP A 3 27.70 -4.69 -17.13
N ILE A 4 27.34 -3.44 -17.38
CA ILE A 4 26.49 -2.63 -16.50
C ILE A 4 25.07 -3.18 -16.43
N ALA A 5 24.55 -3.77 -17.52
CA ALA A 5 23.20 -4.33 -17.54
C ALA A 5 23.12 -5.58 -16.65
N VAL A 6 24.07 -6.51 -16.83
CA VAL A 6 24.17 -7.70 -15.98
C VAL A 6 24.43 -7.32 -14.52
N GLY A 7 25.28 -6.33 -14.28
CA GLY A 7 25.54 -5.79 -12.94
C GLY A 7 24.29 -5.20 -12.29
N SER A 8 23.49 -4.44 -13.04
CA SER A 8 22.25 -3.82 -12.55
C SER A 8 21.20 -4.85 -12.18
N VAL A 9 21.00 -5.88 -13.01
CA VAL A 9 20.07 -6.99 -12.71
C VAL A 9 20.48 -7.69 -11.43
N LYS A 10 21.76 -8.08 -11.31
CA LYS A 10 22.29 -8.72 -10.09
C LYS A 10 22.18 -7.83 -8.86
N ALA A 11 22.37 -6.52 -9.02
CA ALA A 11 22.27 -5.58 -7.92
C ALA A 11 20.82 -5.41 -7.44
N ILE A 12 19.83 -5.46 -8.34
CA ILE A 12 18.40 -5.49 -7.98
C ILE A 12 18.06 -6.82 -7.29
N GLU A 13 18.49 -7.95 -7.85
CA GLU A 13 18.27 -9.29 -7.26
C GLU A 13 18.90 -9.43 -5.86
N ALA A 14 20.07 -8.84 -5.66
CA ALA A 14 20.74 -8.79 -4.36
C ALA A 14 20.12 -7.77 -3.38
N GLY A 15 19.21 -6.91 -3.85
CA GLY A 15 18.60 -5.84 -3.05
C GLY A 15 19.57 -4.69 -2.72
N VAL A 16 20.62 -4.51 -3.52
CA VAL A 16 21.57 -3.38 -3.44
C VAL A 16 21.01 -2.15 -4.14
N LEU A 17 20.40 -2.34 -5.32
CA LEU A 17 19.61 -1.30 -5.99
C LEU A 17 18.16 -1.44 -5.54
N ASP A 18 17.78 -0.59 -4.60
CA ASP A 18 16.48 -0.61 -3.94
C ASP A 18 15.69 0.67 -4.26
N SER A 19 14.36 0.59 -4.16
CA SER A 19 13.46 1.68 -4.47
C SER A 19 12.23 1.61 -3.58
N PRO A 20 11.76 2.74 -3.01
CA PRO A 20 10.51 2.74 -2.27
C PRO A 20 9.34 2.35 -3.19
N PHE A 21 8.47 1.49 -2.70
CA PHE A 21 7.23 1.09 -3.36
C PHE A 21 7.41 0.39 -4.73
N SER A 22 8.47 -0.41 -4.89
CA SER A 22 8.77 -1.04 -6.18
C SER A 22 7.75 -2.10 -6.61
N ILE A 23 7.37 -2.16 -7.89
CA ILE A 23 6.60 -3.30 -8.42
C ILE A 23 7.45 -4.59 -8.46
N ASN A 24 8.76 -4.46 -8.56
CA ASN A 24 9.64 -5.61 -8.65
C ASN A 24 9.68 -6.33 -7.29
N ILE A 25 9.68 -7.67 -7.32
CA ILE A 25 9.68 -8.55 -6.14
C ILE A 25 11.04 -8.65 -5.43
N TYR A 26 12.12 -8.24 -6.09
CA TYR A 26 13.48 -8.33 -5.56
C TYR A 26 13.92 -7.12 -4.69
N PRO A 27 13.56 -5.87 -5.04
CA PRO A 27 13.74 -4.74 -4.13
C PRO A 27 13.15 -5.00 -2.75
N ARG A 28 13.85 -4.50 -1.73
CA ARG A 28 13.54 -4.77 -0.33
C ARG A 28 12.60 -3.73 0.28
N ASP A 29 12.36 -2.63 -0.44
CA ASP A 29 11.58 -1.46 0.02
C ASP A 29 12.10 -0.89 1.35
N LEU A 30 13.42 -0.94 1.57
CA LEU A 30 14.07 -0.37 2.75
C LEU A 30 14.31 1.13 2.58
N CYS A 31 14.45 1.58 1.34
CA CYS A 31 14.63 2.99 1.05
C CYS A 31 13.33 3.76 1.26
N MET A 32 13.45 4.97 1.81
CA MET A 32 12.33 5.90 1.96
C MET A 32 12.77 7.28 1.53
N GLY A 33 11.94 7.96 0.73
CA GLY A 33 12.25 9.29 0.20
C GLY A 33 11.25 10.34 0.64
N ALA A 34 11.70 11.59 0.74
CA ALA A 34 10.87 12.77 0.92
C ALA A 34 11.47 13.95 0.15
N ARG A 35 10.77 15.07 0.14
CA ARG A 35 11.20 16.31 -0.50
C ARG A 35 11.99 17.17 0.50
N ASP A 36 12.99 17.94 0.07
CA ASP A 36 13.54 19.00 0.92
C ASP A 36 12.71 20.31 0.80
N LEU A 37 13.15 21.38 1.46
CA LEU A 37 12.51 22.70 1.41
C LEU A 37 12.50 23.32 0.00
N GLU A 38 13.33 22.81 -0.92
CA GLU A 38 13.42 23.26 -2.31
C GLU A 38 12.59 22.35 -3.24
N GLY A 39 11.98 21.29 -2.72
CA GLY A 39 11.19 20.31 -3.48
C GLY A 39 12.04 19.24 -4.17
N ALA A 40 13.33 19.12 -3.87
CA ALA A 40 14.17 18.05 -4.42
C ALA A 40 13.95 16.73 -3.68
N CYS A 41 13.95 15.60 -4.40
CA CYS A 41 13.89 14.27 -3.77
C CYS A 41 15.15 14.01 -2.95
N ARG A 42 14.95 13.57 -1.71
CA ARG A 42 15.96 13.18 -0.72
C ARG A 42 15.59 11.84 -0.10
N TYR A 43 16.58 11.19 0.51
CA TYR A 43 16.37 9.97 1.28
C TYR A 43 16.17 10.30 2.76
N ILE A 44 15.12 9.75 3.36
CA ILE A 44 14.98 9.65 4.83
C ILE A 44 15.73 8.40 5.29
N ASP A 45 15.50 7.28 4.60
CA ASP A 45 16.20 6.02 4.80
C ASP A 45 16.84 5.61 3.48
N TYR A 46 18.12 5.27 3.53
CA TYR A 46 18.90 4.86 2.38
C TYR A 46 18.81 3.35 2.10
N GLY A 47 18.27 2.56 3.04
CA GLY A 47 18.30 1.11 2.98
C GLY A 47 19.70 0.58 2.68
N ASN A 48 19.80 -0.28 1.68
CA ASN A 48 21.05 -0.88 1.22
C ASN A 48 21.76 -0.10 0.09
N LEU A 49 21.26 1.07 -0.28
CA LEU A 49 21.81 1.81 -1.42
C LEU A 49 23.28 2.19 -1.16
N PRO A 50 24.20 1.91 -2.09
CA PRO A 50 25.62 2.23 -1.95
C PRO A 50 25.90 3.71 -2.24
N ILE A 51 25.22 4.61 -1.54
CA ILE A 51 25.39 6.06 -1.67
C ILE A 51 26.70 6.49 -0.99
N PRO A 52 27.60 7.21 -1.70
CA PRO A 52 28.84 7.75 -1.11
C PRO A 52 28.59 8.64 0.11
N GLU A 53 29.51 8.61 1.07
CA GLU A 53 29.39 9.35 2.34
C GLU A 53 29.21 10.87 2.13
N GLU A 54 29.91 11.45 1.16
CA GLU A 54 29.78 12.87 0.82
C GLU A 54 28.35 13.24 0.36
N VAL A 55 27.70 12.35 -0.40
CA VAL A 55 26.33 12.54 -0.89
C VAL A 55 25.33 12.35 0.25
N ARG A 56 25.57 11.36 1.12
CA ARG A 56 24.75 11.14 2.33
C ARG A 56 24.78 12.36 3.23
N LYS A 57 25.96 12.92 3.48
CA LYS A 57 26.11 14.14 4.30
C LYS A 57 25.30 15.30 3.74
N TYR A 58 25.40 15.57 2.44
CA TYR A 58 24.61 16.62 1.80
C TYR A 58 23.10 16.37 1.88
N ASN A 59 22.66 15.12 1.64
CA ASN A 59 21.27 14.74 1.77
C ASN A 59 20.76 14.92 3.21
N ASP A 60 21.51 14.46 4.21
CA ASP A 60 21.16 14.54 5.63
C ASP A 60 21.07 15.99 6.11
N GLU A 61 21.98 16.86 5.64
CA GLU A 61 21.91 18.30 5.89
C GLU A 61 20.59 18.89 5.36
N LYS A 62 20.19 18.56 4.12
CA LYS A 62 18.93 19.04 3.52
C LYS A 62 17.68 18.49 4.19
N ILE A 63 17.70 17.23 4.61
CA ILE A 63 16.62 16.65 5.42
C ILE A 63 16.53 17.39 6.75
N LYS A 64 17.65 17.60 7.44
CA LYS A 64 17.69 18.28 8.73
C LYS A 64 17.24 19.73 8.67
N GLU A 65 17.54 20.44 7.57
CA GLU A 65 17.00 21.78 7.30
C GLU A 65 15.46 21.75 7.30
N ARG A 66 14.85 20.81 6.57
CA ARG A 66 13.39 20.64 6.55
C ARG A 66 12.83 20.22 7.90
N GLU A 67 13.46 19.26 8.58
CA GLU A 67 13.03 18.84 9.93
C GLU A 67 13.06 19.99 10.94
N THR A 68 14.09 20.85 10.86
CA THR A 68 14.22 22.02 11.74
C THR A 68 13.14 23.06 11.43
N PHE A 69 12.88 23.30 10.14
CA PHE A 69 11.82 24.21 9.71
C PHE A 69 10.42 23.72 10.10
N GLU A 70 10.16 22.42 9.95
CA GLU A 70 8.89 21.82 10.30
C GLU A 70 8.77 21.51 11.81
N GLY A 71 9.86 21.49 12.56
CA GLY A 71 9.85 21.14 13.98
C GLY A 71 9.49 19.68 14.25
N THR A 72 9.60 18.80 13.26
CA THR A 72 9.32 17.36 13.38
C THR A 72 10.28 16.54 12.54
N LYS A 73 10.43 15.25 12.88
CA LYS A 73 11.23 14.30 12.11
C LYS A 73 10.47 13.87 10.85
N LEU A 74 11.18 13.83 9.72
CA LEU A 74 10.59 13.30 8.50
C LEU A 74 10.52 11.77 8.61
N ASN A 75 9.37 11.22 8.28
CA ASN A 75 9.10 9.80 8.37
C ASN A 75 8.19 9.36 7.22
N PHE A 76 7.62 8.15 7.31
CA PHE A 76 6.68 7.63 6.31
C PHE A 76 5.50 8.58 6.01
N LYS A 77 4.97 9.27 7.02
CA LYS A 77 3.88 10.26 6.83
C LYS A 77 4.33 11.44 5.97
N ALA A 78 5.59 11.89 6.13
CA ALA A 78 6.16 12.93 5.29
C ALA A 78 6.27 12.47 3.82
N SER A 79 6.79 11.26 3.60
CA SER A 79 6.88 10.64 2.27
C SER A 79 5.52 10.51 1.60
N MET A 80 4.51 10.07 2.37
CA MET A 80 3.13 10.05 1.90
C MET A 80 2.68 11.46 1.53
N ALA A 81 2.73 12.43 2.44
CA ALA A 81 2.24 13.78 2.14
C ALA A 81 2.89 14.40 0.90
N ASP A 82 4.20 14.20 0.71
CA ASP A 82 4.91 14.65 -0.50
C ASP A 82 4.46 13.92 -1.77
N PHE A 83 4.09 12.64 -1.67
CA PHE A 83 3.53 11.89 -2.78
C PHE A 83 2.14 12.41 -3.17
N TRP A 84 1.25 12.59 -2.19
CA TRP A 84 -0.11 13.08 -2.43
C TRP A 84 -0.17 14.53 -2.88
N CYS A 85 0.73 15.40 -2.40
CA CYS A 85 0.68 16.80 -2.78
C CYS A 85 0.94 17.02 -4.28
N LEU A 86 1.61 16.07 -4.95
CA LEU A 86 1.86 16.12 -6.40
C LEU A 86 0.57 16.09 -7.21
N SER A 87 -0.44 15.30 -6.80
CA SER A 87 -1.75 15.30 -7.48
C SER A 87 -2.48 16.64 -7.32
N GLN A 88 -2.12 17.42 -6.31
CA GLN A 88 -2.66 18.76 -6.03
C GLN A 88 -1.82 19.89 -6.65
N GLY A 89 -0.81 19.57 -7.47
CA GLY A 89 0.08 20.56 -8.10
C GLY A 89 1.08 21.21 -7.13
N LYS A 90 1.38 20.57 -6.00
CA LYS A 90 2.37 21.03 -5.01
C LYS A 90 3.58 20.10 -4.99
N ALA A 91 4.75 20.64 -4.63
CA ALA A 91 6.00 19.88 -4.58
C ALA A 91 6.37 19.38 -3.17
N ILE A 92 5.82 19.98 -2.11
CA ILE A 92 6.10 19.64 -0.72
C ILE A 92 4.76 19.45 0.00
N GLY A 93 4.61 18.31 0.67
CA GLY A 93 3.43 17.95 1.42
C GLY A 93 3.49 18.42 2.86
N THR A 94 2.32 18.70 3.41
CA THR A 94 2.14 18.92 4.85
C THR A 94 1.44 17.70 5.42
N PHE A 95 1.97 17.13 6.49
CA PHE A 95 1.35 16.06 7.24
C PHE A 95 1.05 16.53 8.66
N ASP A 96 0.10 15.86 9.29
CA ASP A 96 -0.20 16.12 10.69
C ASP A 96 0.97 15.64 11.57
N LYS A 97 1.51 16.58 12.33
CA LYS A 97 2.69 16.38 13.20
C LYS A 97 2.28 15.85 14.58
N ASP A 98 1.05 16.16 14.98
CA ASP A 98 0.44 15.82 16.27
C ASP A 98 -0.66 14.77 16.11
N GLY A 99 -1.00 14.39 14.87
CA GLY A 99 -2.13 13.53 14.55
C GLY A 99 -1.84 12.06 14.77
N ASP A 100 -2.53 11.49 15.77
CA ASP A 100 -2.68 10.06 16.10
C ASP A 100 -1.86 9.22 15.14
N ASP A 101 -0.64 8.94 15.55
CA ASP A 101 0.06 7.82 15.00
C ASP A 101 -0.92 6.64 14.95
N LEU A 102 -0.95 5.90 13.85
CA LEU A 102 -1.45 4.53 13.89
C LEU A 102 -0.53 3.66 14.81
N GLU A 103 0.35 4.26 15.62
CA GLU A 103 1.19 3.65 16.66
C GLU A 103 0.39 3.16 17.86
N ASP A 104 -0.87 3.59 18.02
CA ASP A 104 -1.79 2.86 18.90
C ASP A 104 -2.08 1.51 18.24
N LYS A 105 -1.15 0.56 18.45
CA LYS A 105 -1.37 -0.86 18.20
C LYS A 105 -2.73 -1.19 18.79
N LEU A 106 -3.66 -1.49 17.91
CA LEU A 106 -5.00 -1.81 18.33
C LEU A 106 -4.91 -3.04 19.24
N GLU A 107 -5.35 -2.90 20.49
CA GLU A 107 -5.43 -4.05 21.39
C GLU A 107 -6.55 -4.97 20.88
N MET A 108 -6.15 -5.98 20.12
CA MET A 108 -7.04 -7.00 19.57
C MET A 108 -6.83 -8.33 20.32
N LYS A 109 -7.91 -9.02 20.69
CA LYS A 109 -7.82 -10.32 21.38
C LYS A 109 -7.14 -11.40 20.54
N ARG A 110 -7.30 -11.31 19.23
CA ARG A 110 -6.67 -12.14 18.20
C ARG A 110 -6.07 -11.21 17.16
N VAL A 111 -4.90 -11.56 16.63
CA VAL A 111 -4.29 -10.85 15.50
C VAL A 111 -4.94 -11.33 14.20
N PRO A 112 -5.68 -10.48 13.46
CA PRO A 112 -6.32 -10.90 12.21
C PRO A 112 -5.30 -11.00 11.08
N THR A 113 -5.56 -11.91 10.14
CA THR A 113 -4.77 -12.04 8.92
C THR A 113 -5.49 -11.35 7.75
N VAL A 114 -4.79 -10.46 7.05
CA VAL A 114 -5.32 -9.71 5.89
C VAL A 114 -4.46 -9.98 4.66
N VAL A 115 -5.10 -10.41 3.58
CA VAL A 115 -4.45 -10.55 2.26
C VAL A 115 -4.58 -9.24 1.50
N THR A 116 -3.50 -8.79 0.88
CA THR A 116 -3.42 -7.52 0.15
C THR A 116 -2.76 -7.72 -1.22
N GLY A 117 -3.17 -6.95 -2.22
CA GLY A 117 -2.58 -7.03 -3.57
C GLY A 117 -3.38 -6.26 -4.61
N THR A 118 -2.83 -6.16 -5.82
CA THR A 118 -3.56 -5.62 -6.98
C THR A 118 -4.14 -6.74 -7.83
N CYS A 119 -5.37 -6.61 -8.33
CA CYS A 119 -5.99 -7.67 -9.13
C CYS A 119 -5.65 -7.61 -10.62
N GLY A 120 -5.72 -8.78 -11.28
CA GLY A 120 -5.65 -8.89 -12.74
C GLY A 120 -4.24 -8.58 -13.27
N VAL A 121 -4.15 -7.71 -14.26
CA VAL A 121 -2.87 -7.27 -14.85
C VAL A 121 -2.43 -5.89 -14.34
N ASP A 122 -2.99 -5.45 -13.21
CA ASP A 122 -2.69 -4.16 -12.65
C ASP A 122 -1.27 -4.11 -12.05
N ALA A 123 -0.47 -3.14 -12.49
CA ALA A 123 0.89 -2.89 -12.04
C ALA A 123 0.99 -1.79 -10.95
N HIS A 124 -0.11 -1.16 -10.57
CA HIS A 124 -0.09 -0.01 -9.67
C HIS A 124 -0.03 -0.43 -8.19
N VAL A 125 1.19 -0.71 -7.71
CA VAL A 125 1.41 -1.28 -6.36
C VAL A 125 1.45 -0.28 -5.20
N ILE A 126 1.54 1.03 -5.48
CA ILE A 126 1.76 2.02 -4.42
C ILE A 126 0.65 1.96 -3.37
N GLY A 127 -0.62 1.94 -3.81
CA GLY A 127 -1.77 1.87 -2.91
C GLY A 127 -1.77 0.63 -2.02
N THR A 128 -1.55 -0.56 -2.60
CA THR A 128 -1.50 -1.81 -1.82
C THR A 128 -0.32 -1.84 -0.85
N LYS A 129 0.86 -1.31 -1.23
CA LYS A 129 2.02 -1.25 -0.31
C LYS A 129 1.79 -0.31 0.86
N ILE A 130 1.14 0.83 0.63
CA ILE A 130 0.77 1.76 1.70
C ILE A 130 -0.22 1.09 2.64
N ILE A 131 -1.29 0.49 2.13
CA ILE A 131 -2.28 -0.25 2.94
C ILE A 131 -1.60 -1.38 3.73
N SER A 132 -0.77 -2.18 3.07
CA SER A 132 -0.04 -3.29 3.69
C SER A 132 0.84 -2.83 4.84
N ARG A 133 1.56 -1.71 4.65
CA ARG A 133 2.40 -1.13 5.68
C ARG A 133 1.57 -0.60 6.84
N SER A 134 0.52 0.18 6.56
CA SER A 134 -0.35 0.73 7.61
C SER A 134 -1.05 -0.37 8.41
N LEU A 135 -1.48 -1.46 7.78
CA LEU A 135 -2.03 -2.63 8.47
C LEU A 135 -1.00 -3.30 9.39
N LYS A 136 0.24 -3.49 8.92
CA LYS A 136 1.33 -4.05 9.74
C LYS A 136 1.64 -3.16 10.94
N GLU A 137 1.70 -1.84 10.74
CA GLU A 137 1.90 -0.86 11.80
C GLU A 137 0.76 -0.90 12.83
N SER A 138 -0.49 -1.09 12.39
CA SER A 138 -1.67 -1.29 13.25
C SER A 138 -1.76 -2.67 13.91
N GLY A 139 -0.80 -3.57 13.69
CA GLY A 139 -0.71 -4.86 14.37
C GLY A 139 -1.41 -6.03 13.68
N PHE A 140 -1.85 -5.89 12.43
CA PHE A 140 -2.40 -7.00 11.64
C PHE A 140 -1.29 -7.92 11.10
N ASN A 141 -1.61 -9.20 10.93
CA ASN A 141 -0.80 -10.09 10.11
C ASN A 141 -1.13 -9.85 8.63
N VAL A 142 -0.15 -9.50 7.80
CA VAL A 142 -0.41 -9.11 6.41
C VAL A 142 0.31 -10.03 5.43
N VAL A 143 -0.48 -10.64 4.54
CA VAL A 143 0.00 -11.45 3.42
C VAL A 143 -0.11 -10.60 2.15
N ALA A 144 1.02 -10.10 1.66
CA ALA A 144 1.06 -9.23 0.49
C ALA A 144 1.41 -10.04 -0.76
N LEU A 145 0.46 -10.14 -1.70
CA LEU A 145 0.62 -10.85 -2.98
C LEU A 145 1.33 -9.99 -4.05
N GLY A 146 1.32 -8.67 -3.88
CA GLY A 146 2.02 -7.75 -4.77
C GLY A 146 1.20 -7.32 -5.97
N ALA A 147 1.84 -7.32 -7.14
CA ALA A 147 1.30 -6.81 -8.40
C ALA A 147 0.70 -7.91 -9.27
N GLN A 148 -0.19 -7.55 -10.19
CA GLN A 148 -0.69 -8.43 -11.26
C GLN A 148 -1.17 -9.80 -10.75
N THR A 149 -1.91 -9.80 -9.63
CA THR A 149 -2.31 -11.02 -8.94
C THR A 149 -3.65 -11.52 -9.49
N PRO A 150 -3.72 -12.76 -10.01
CA PRO A 150 -4.98 -13.37 -10.42
C PRO A 150 -5.95 -13.55 -9.26
N ALA A 151 -7.26 -13.50 -9.54
CA ALA A 151 -8.31 -13.68 -8.54
C ALA A 151 -8.16 -15.01 -7.76
N GLU A 152 -7.82 -16.09 -8.45
CA GLU A 152 -7.63 -17.41 -7.86
C GLU A 152 -6.50 -17.44 -6.83
N GLU A 153 -5.46 -16.62 -7.03
CA GLU A 153 -4.32 -16.54 -6.10
C GLU A 153 -4.71 -15.85 -4.79
N PHE A 154 -5.58 -14.83 -4.83
CA PHE A 154 -6.16 -14.24 -3.63
C PHE A 154 -6.92 -15.28 -2.79
N ILE A 155 -7.76 -16.09 -3.45
CA ILE A 155 -8.56 -17.12 -2.78
C ILE A 155 -7.65 -18.17 -2.16
N LYS A 156 -6.66 -18.66 -2.92
CA LYS A 156 -5.71 -19.66 -2.44
C LYS A 156 -4.90 -19.14 -1.25
N ALA A 157 -4.37 -17.92 -1.34
CA ALA A 157 -3.62 -17.32 -0.24
C ALA A 157 -4.50 -17.14 1.00
N ALA A 158 -5.73 -16.68 0.83
CA ALA A 158 -6.68 -16.53 1.93
C ALA A 158 -7.00 -17.85 2.62
N GLN A 159 -7.17 -18.94 1.86
CA GLN A 159 -7.36 -20.28 2.40
C GLN A 159 -6.12 -20.79 3.15
N GLU A 160 -4.94 -20.66 2.54
CA GLU A 160 -3.68 -21.16 3.12
C GLU A 160 -3.31 -20.44 4.41
N THR A 161 -3.68 -19.16 4.55
CA THR A 161 -3.31 -18.32 5.69
C THR A 161 -4.41 -18.13 6.72
N ASP A 162 -5.58 -18.78 6.55
CA ASP A 162 -6.80 -18.55 7.35
C ASP A 162 -7.12 -17.05 7.48
N ALA A 163 -7.17 -16.37 6.34
CA ALA A 163 -7.35 -14.92 6.29
C ALA A 163 -8.76 -14.50 6.74
N ASP A 164 -8.83 -13.41 7.50
CA ASP A 164 -10.09 -12.82 7.96
C ASP A 164 -10.63 -11.79 6.96
N ALA A 165 -9.76 -11.21 6.13
CA ALA A 165 -10.13 -10.24 5.11
C ALA A 165 -9.19 -10.25 3.90
N MET A 166 -9.70 -9.82 2.74
CA MET A 166 -8.93 -9.48 1.55
C MET A 166 -9.15 -8.01 1.20
N MET A 167 -8.06 -7.25 1.05
CA MET A 167 -8.08 -5.86 0.59
C MET A 167 -7.40 -5.76 -0.78
N ILE A 168 -8.23 -5.62 -1.81
CA ILE A 168 -7.82 -5.60 -3.20
C ILE A 168 -7.72 -4.16 -3.70
N THR A 169 -6.69 -3.84 -4.47
CA THR A 169 -6.55 -2.53 -5.10
C THR A 169 -6.59 -2.64 -6.62
N SER A 170 -7.21 -1.69 -7.30
CA SER A 170 -7.12 -1.55 -8.76
C SER A 170 -7.16 -0.08 -9.16
N LEU A 171 -6.28 0.33 -10.06
CA LEU A 171 -6.18 1.68 -10.61
C LEU A 171 -6.30 1.74 -12.14
N TYR A 172 -6.43 0.60 -12.82
CA TYR A 172 -6.47 0.54 -14.29
C TYR A 172 -7.89 0.38 -14.89
N GLY A 173 -8.93 0.38 -14.06
CA GLY A 173 -10.32 0.47 -14.51
C GLY A 173 -10.98 -0.83 -14.99
N MET A 174 -10.30 -1.98 -14.90
CA MET A 174 -10.81 -3.28 -15.38
C MET A 174 -11.19 -4.25 -14.26
N ALA A 175 -11.22 -3.78 -13.00
CA ALA A 175 -11.48 -4.61 -11.83
C ALA A 175 -12.80 -5.40 -11.90
N GLU A 176 -13.83 -4.85 -12.54
CA GLU A 176 -15.13 -5.55 -12.70
C GLU A 176 -14.97 -6.83 -13.53
N MET A 177 -14.13 -6.80 -14.56
CA MET A 177 -13.85 -7.96 -15.40
C MET A 177 -12.95 -8.97 -14.69
N ASP A 178 -11.92 -8.50 -13.97
CA ASP A 178 -10.99 -9.37 -13.26
C ASP A 178 -11.64 -10.13 -12.10
N LEU A 179 -12.62 -9.50 -11.45
CA LEU A 179 -13.25 -9.99 -10.21
C LEU A 179 -14.69 -10.47 -10.45
N GLN A 180 -15.05 -10.75 -11.70
CA GLN A 180 -16.36 -11.30 -12.03
C GLN A 180 -16.54 -12.69 -11.39
N GLY A 181 -17.64 -12.88 -10.66
CA GLY A 181 -17.92 -14.13 -9.93
C GLY A 181 -16.97 -14.39 -8.76
N PHE A 182 -16.19 -13.40 -8.31
CA PHE A 182 -15.18 -13.59 -7.27
C PHE A 182 -15.77 -14.09 -5.95
N ARG A 183 -16.93 -13.55 -5.53
CA ARG A 183 -17.63 -14.01 -4.33
C ARG A 183 -18.10 -15.46 -4.44
N ASP A 184 -18.62 -15.86 -5.59
CA ASP A 184 -19.08 -17.24 -5.82
C ASP A 184 -17.89 -18.21 -5.71
N LYS A 185 -16.75 -17.86 -6.31
CA LYS A 185 -15.51 -18.64 -6.16
C LYS A 185 -15.04 -18.72 -4.70
N CYS A 186 -15.18 -17.64 -3.92
CA CYS A 186 -14.88 -17.68 -2.48
C CYS A 186 -15.81 -18.66 -1.73
N VAL A 187 -17.10 -18.68 -2.08
CA VAL A 187 -18.08 -19.62 -1.50
C VAL A 187 -17.74 -21.07 -1.87
N GLU A 188 -17.43 -21.34 -3.14
CA GLU A 188 -17.01 -22.67 -3.62
C GLU A 188 -15.72 -23.15 -2.93
N ALA A 189 -14.81 -22.22 -2.64
CA ALA A 189 -13.57 -22.47 -1.90
C ALA A 189 -13.78 -22.62 -0.38
N GLY A 190 -15.02 -22.48 0.13
CA GLY A 190 -15.31 -22.61 1.57
C GLY A 190 -14.90 -21.40 2.41
N ILE A 191 -14.52 -20.27 1.79
CA ILE A 191 -14.20 -19.00 2.45
C ILE A 191 -15.24 -17.92 2.14
N GLY A 192 -16.50 -18.34 1.90
CA GLY A 192 -17.59 -17.45 1.49
C GLY A 192 -17.93 -16.33 2.48
N ASP A 193 -17.51 -16.45 3.74
CA ASP A 193 -17.73 -15.46 4.81
C ASP A 193 -16.53 -14.52 5.04
N ILE A 194 -15.52 -14.55 4.18
CA ILE A 194 -14.37 -13.62 4.26
C ILE A 194 -14.82 -12.17 3.96
N LEU A 195 -14.18 -11.19 4.61
CA LEU A 195 -14.42 -9.77 4.30
C LEU A 195 -13.71 -9.38 3.00
N LEU A 196 -14.45 -8.80 2.05
CA LEU A 196 -13.94 -8.40 0.74
C LEU A 196 -13.97 -6.89 0.57
N TYR A 197 -12.80 -6.27 0.52
CA TYR A 197 -12.63 -4.84 0.35
C TYR A 197 -11.96 -4.57 -0.99
N ILE A 198 -12.40 -3.51 -1.67
CA ILE A 198 -11.76 -3.05 -2.91
C ILE A 198 -11.64 -1.53 -2.95
N GLY A 199 -10.56 -1.01 -3.53
CA GLY A 199 -10.38 0.42 -3.70
C GLY A 199 -9.56 0.82 -4.93
N GLY A 200 -9.80 2.06 -5.38
CA GLY A 200 -9.07 2.71 -6.47
C GLY A 200 -9.97 3.10 -7.65
N ILE A 201 -9.41 3.10 -8.86
CA ILE A 201 -10.11 3.42 -10.11
C ILE A 201 -10.59 2.10 -10.70
N LEU A 202 -11.87 1.82 -10.50
CA LEU A 202 -12.44 0.49 -10.71
C LEU A 202 -13.12 0.32 -12.08
N GLY A 203 -13.43 1.42 -12.76
CA GLY A 203 -14.04 1.43 -14.08
C GLY A 203 -13.28 2.33 -15.07
N VAL A 204 -13.48 2.06 -16.36
CA VAL A 204 -12.92 2.86 -17.46
C VAL A 204 -13.81 4.08 -17.74
N GLY A 205 -13.17 5.24 -17.95
CA GLY A 205 -13.85 6.47 -18.34
C GLY A 205 -14.38 7.29 -17.16
N THR A 206 -15.15 8.34 -17.46
CA THR A 206 -15.73 9.24 -16.45
C THR A 206 -16.98 8.59 -15.84
N ARG A 207 -16.79 7.74 -14.84
CA ARG A 207 -17.88 7.12 -14.06
C ARG A 207 -18.12 7.88 -12.76
N VAL A 208 -19.37 7.86 -12.28
CA VAL A 208 -19.70 8.34 -10.94
C VAL A 208 -19.41 7.21 -9.96
N PHE A 209 -18.63 7.48 -8.92
CA PHE A 209 -18.19 6.45 -7.98
C PHE A 209 -19.32 5.64 -7.33
N GLU A 210 -20.50 6.22 -7.13
CA GLU A 210 -21.65 5.49 -6.58
C GLU A 210 -22.12 4.34 -7.50
N GLU A 211 -21.91 4.45 -8.81
CA GLU A 211 -22.18 3.34 -9.75
C GLU A 211 -21.18 2.20 -9.55
N ASP A 212 -19.89 2.51 -9.45
CA ASP A 212 -18.84 1.51 -9.18
C ASP A 212 -19.11 0.82 -7.85
N LYS A 213 -19.37 1.59 -6.81
CA LYS A 213 -19.76 1.07 -5.49
C LYS A 213 -20.96 0.14 -5.57
N ALA A 214 -22.01 0.50 -6.30
CA ALA A 214 -23.18 -0.35 -6.48
C ALA A 214 -22.84 -1.65 -7.22
N THR A 215 -21.99 -1.59 -8.25
CA THR A 215 -21.52 -2.77 -8.99
C THR A 215 -20.73 -3.72 -8.10
N PHE A 216 -19.70 -3.24 -7.40
CA PHE A 216 -18.86 -4.10 -6.56
C PHE A 216 -19.62 -4.63 -5.33
N LYS A 217 -20.58 -3.86 -4.80
CA LYS A 217 -21.52 -4.38 -3.78
C LYS A 217 -22.35 -5.55 -4.29
N LYS A 218 -22.84 -5.50 -5.53
CA LYS A 218 -23.55 -6.63 -6.17
C LYS A 218 -22.64 -7.82 -6.43
N LEU A 219 -21.36 -7.59 -6.71
CA LEU A 219 -20.34 -8.65 -6.84
C LEU A 219 -19.94 -9.29 -5.50
N GLY A 220 -20.46 -8.79 -4.37
CA GLY A 220 -20.24 -9.37 -3.05
C GLY A 220 -19.12 -8.73 -2.23
N PHE A 221 -18.65 -7.54 -2.61
CA PHE A 221 -17.70 -6.77 -1.80
C PHE A 221 -18.38 -6.07 -0.62
N ASP A 222 -17.80 -6.22 0.56
CA ASP A 222 -18.27 -5.64 1.82
C ASP A 222 -17.97 -4.14 1.92
N ARG A 223 -16.85 -3.65 1.36
CA ARG A 223 -16.55 -2.21 1.27
C ARG A 223 -15.86 -1.85 -0.04
N VAL A 224 -16.21 -0.67 -0.55
CA VAL A 224 -15.71 -0.13 -1.82
C VAL A 224 -15.25 1.30 -1.58
N TYR A 225 -14.01 1.61 -1.94
CA TYR A 225 -13.37 2.90 -1.67
C TYR A 225 -13.01 3.64 -2.97
N PRO A 226 -13.30 4.96 -3.07
CA PRO A 226 -12.84 5.76 -4.20
C PRO A 226 -11.31 5.92 -4.17
N PRO A 227 -10.69 6.36 -5.27
CA PRO A 227 -9.30 6.83 -5.21
C PRO A 227 -9.16 7.94 -4.15
N GLU A 228 -7.95 8.08 -3.60
CA GLU A 228 -7.62 9.07 -2.55
C GLU A 228 -8.37 8.87 -1.21
N SER A 229 -8.98 7.71 -1.00
CA SER A 229 -9.57 7.36 0.29
C SER A 229 -8.55 7.36 1.44
N ASP A 230 -8.99 7.84 2.60
CA ASP A 230 -8.19 7.77 3.82
C ASP A 230 -7.94 6.32 4.24
N VAL A 231 -6.67 5.90 4.23
CA VAL A 231 -6.24 4.57 4.66
C VAL A 231 -6.63 4.30 6.11
N LYS A 232 -6.54 5.30 7.01
CA LYS A 232 -6.92 5.14 8.42
C LYS A 232 -8.40 4.81 8.55
N LYS A 233 -9.25 5.43 7.75
CA LYS A 233 -10.67 5.10 7.69
C LYS A 233 -10.88 3.64 7.28
N SER A 234 -10.17 3.16 6.26
CA SER A 234 -10.31 1.76 5.82
C SER A 234 -9.90 0.75 6.89
N ILE A 235 -8.87 1.05 7.68
CA ILE A 235 -8.42 0.20 8.80
C ILE A 235 -9.45 0.22 9.94
N ARG A 236 -9.97 1.39 10.33
CA ARG A 236 -11.04 1.49 11.34
C ARG A 236 -12.29 0.72 10.94
N ASP A 237 -12.69 0.87 9.68
CA ASP A 237 -13.80 0.14 9.08
C ASP A 237 -13.58 -1.37 9.12
N LEU A 238 -12.35 -1.84 8.86
CA LEU A 238 -11.98 -3.26 8.96
C LEU A 238 -12.09 -3.79 10.39
N VAL A 239 -11.57 -3.04 11.38
CA VAL A 239 -11.67 -3.41 12.80
C VAL A 239 -13.13 -3.52 13.24
N GLU A 240 -13.96 -2.55 12.85
CA GLU A 240 -15.39 -2.56 13.17
C GLU A 240 -16.09 -3.80 12.60
N ASP A 241 -15.82 -4.13 11.33
CA ASP A 241 -16.47 -5.26 10.66
C ASP A 241 -15.96 -6.61 11.19
N LEU A 242 -14.66 -6.73 11.53
CA LEU A 242 -14.10 -7.91 12.18
C LEU A 242 -14.67 -8.11 13.59
N THR A 243 -14.85 -7.03 14.35
CA THR A 243 -15.46 -7.07 15.69
C THR A 243 -16.90 -7.56 15.61
N LYS A 244 -17.70 -7.04 14.65
CA LYS A 244 -19.09 -7.48 14.42
C LYS A 244 -19.19 -8.96 14.05
N ARG A 245 -18.16 -9.49 13.37
CA ARG A 245 -18.05 -10.93 13.03
C ARG A 245 -17.43 -11.78 14.14
N GLY A 246 -17.11 -11.19 15.30
CA GLY A 246 -16.51 -11.89 16.44
C GLY A 246 -15.11 -12.44 16.17
N LYS A 247 -14.39 -11.85 15.20
CA LYS A 247 -13.04 -12.29 14.80
C LYS A 247 -11.94 -11.66 15.67
N ILE A 248 -12.24 -10.57 16.37
CA ILE A 248 -11.38 -9.84 17.32
C ILE A 248 -12.14 -9.40 18.57
#